data_AF-A0A353RQF4-F1
#
_entry.id   AF-A0A353RQF4-F1
#
_cell.length_a   1.000
_cell.length_b   1.000
_cell.length_c   1.000
_cell.angle_alpha   90.00
_cell.angle_beta   90.00
_cell.angle_gamma   90.00
#
_symmetry.space_group_name_H-M   'P 1'
#
loop_
_entity.id
_entity.type
_entity.pdbx_description
1 polymer ?
#
loop_
_entity_poly.entity_id
_entity_poly.type
_entity_poly.pdbx_seq_one_letter_code
_entity_poly.pdbx_strand_id
1 'polypeptide(L)'
;MMDEDKYFIPAGPAEAELRVVNSRFIASLAPAFSVEEARNFHKNIRLRFPDATHHVPAFVIGHGRSVITHCSDDGEPSGTAGRPALAVLQGSGL
;
A
#
# COMPACT_ATOMS: atom_id res chain seq x y z
N MET A 1 -22.88 -1.54 23.18
CA MET A 1 -21.72 -0.65 23.15
C MET A 1 -20.73 -1.32 22.20
N MET A 2 -20.68 -0.88 20.95
CA MET A 2 -19.80 -1.47 19.94
C MET A 2 -18.36 -1.00 20.22
N ASP A 3 -17.42 -1.93 20.25
CA ASP A 3 -15.98 -1.66 20.20
C ASP A 3 -15.66 -0.89 18.89
N GLU A 4 -15.86 0.44 18.85
CA GLU A 4 -15.61 1.26 17.65
C GLU A 4 -14.17 1.78 17.53
N ASP A 5 -13.30 1.52 18.51
CA ASP A 5 -11.95 2.11 18.58
C ASP A 5 -10.80 1.14 18.28
N LYS A 6 -11.10 -0.10 17.86
CA LYS A 6 -10.06 -1.09 17.54
C LYS A 6 -10.03 -1.36 16.05
N TYR A 7 -8.96 -0.93 15.40
CA TYR A 7 -8.64 -1.27 14.03
C TYR A 7 -7.44 -2.23 14.00
N PHE A 8 -7.49 -3.19 13.09
CA PHE A 8 -6.36 -4.07 12.86
C PHE A 8 -5.31 -3.32 12.04
N ILE A 9 -4.07 -3.35 12.50
CA ILE A 9 -2.94 -2.88 11.71
C ILE A 9 -2.00 -4.05 11.44
N PRO A 10 -1.19 -3.99 10.37
CA PRO A 10 -0.14 -4.97 10.18
C PRO A 10 0.76 -5.05 11.41
N ALA A 11 0.96 -6.25 11.95
CA ALA A 11 1.82 -6.47 13.12
C ALA A 11 3.30 -6.16 12.84
N GLY A 12 3.67 -6.11 11.56
CA GLY A 12 5.01 -5.78 11.08
C GLY A 12 5.04 -5.70 9.56
N PRO A 13 6.21 -5.44 8.97
CA PRO A 13 6.38 -5.46 7.52
C PRO A 13 6.15 -6.87 6.96
N ALA A 14 5.52 -6.93 5.80
CA ALA A 14 5.25 -8.16 5.07
C ALA A 14 5.57 -7.98 3.58
N GLU A 15 5.97 -9.05 2.93
CA GLU A 15 6.24 -9.07 1.50
C GLU A 15 5.66 -10.33 0.87
N ALA A 16 5.09 -10.18 -0.32
CA ALA A 16 4.62 -11.29 -1.13
C ALA A 16 5.07 -11.09 -2.58
N GLU A 17 5.40 -12.19 -3.26
CA GLU A 17 5.79 -12.19 -4.66
C GLU A 17 4.82 -13.04 -5.49
N LEU A 18 4.49 -12.55 -6.67
CA LEU A 18 3.73 -13.27 -7.69
C LEU A 18 4.46 -13.17 -9.03
N ARG A 19 4.61 -14.31 -9.72
CA ARG A 19 5.13 -14.36 -11.09
C ARG A 19 4.01 -14.72 -12.05
N VAL A 20 3.79 -13.87 -13.05
CA VAL A 20 2.80 -14.09 -14.10
C VAL A 20 3.51 -13.97 -15.44
N VAL A 21 3.61 -15.10 -16.16
CA VAL A 21 4.35 -15.18 -17.43
C VAL A 21 5.79 -14.69 -17.25
N ASN A 22 6.15 -13.55 -17.83
CA ASN A 22 7.49 -12.95 -17.77
C ASN A 22 7.56 -11.74 -16.82
N SER A 23 6.48 -11.46 -16.08
CA SER A 23 6.40 -10.34 -15.15
C SER A 23 6.50 -10.83 -13.70
N ARG A 24 7.25 -10.08 -12.88
CA ARG A 24 7.39 -10.30 -11.44
C ARG A 24 6.72 -9.15 -10.70
N PHE A 25 5.77 -9.47 -9.84
CA PHE A 25 5.05 -8.52 -9.00
C PHE A 25 5.47 -8.74 -7.55
N ILE A 26 5.91 -7.67 -6.89
CA ILE A 26 6.34 -7.69 -5.49
C ILE A 26 5.43 -6.73 -4.72
N ALA A 27 4.62 -7.28 -3.81
CA ALA A 27 3.81 -6.50 -2.89
C ALA A 27 4.55 -6.33 -1.57
N SER A 28 4.86 -5.09 -1.19
CA SER A 28 5.47 -4.75 0.09
C SER A 28 4.47 -3.98 0.95
N LEU A 29 4.22 -4.47 2.16
CA LEU A 29 3.29 -3.89 3.13
C LEU A 29 4.03 -3.59 4.43
N ALA A 30 3.70 -2.48 5.09
CA ALA A 30 4.19 -2.16 6.42
C ALA A 30 3.17 -1.32 7.18
N PRO A 31 3.13 -1.40 8.53
CA PRO A 31 2.37 -0.44 9.32
C PRO A 31 3.00 0.95 9.18
N ALA A 32 2.16 1.98 9.10
CA ALA A 32 2.57 3.37 9.07
C ALA A 32 1.59 4.21 9.90
N PHE A 33 2.14 5.11 10.71
CA PHE A 33 1.37 5.96 11.63
C PHE A 33 1.28 7.41 11.15
N SER A 34 1.95 7.73 10.05
CA SER A 34 1.88 9.04 9.41
C SER A 34 2.02 8.94 7.90
N VAL A 35 1.55 9.98 7.21
CA VAL A 35 1.76 10.13 5.76
C VAL A 35 3.25 10.19 5.41
N GLU A 36 4.06 10.80 6.28
CA GLU A 36 5.51 10.90 6.09
C GLU A 36 6.17 9.51 6.14
N GLU A 37 5.79 8.66 7.10
CA GLU A 37 6.24 7.27 7.20
C GLU A 37 5.85 6.47 5.96
N ALA A 38 4.61 6.59 5.48
CA ALA A 38 4.16 5.91 4.27
C ALA A 38 4.97 6.35 3.04
N ARG A 39 5.26 7.65 2.91
CA ARG A 39 6.11 8.20 1.82
C ARG A 39 7.55 7.71 1.93
N ASN A 40 8.11 7.66 3.13
CA ASN A 40 9.47 7.17 3.35
C ASN A 40 9.58 5.67 3.08
N PHE A 41 8.56 4.88 3.43
CA PHE A 41 8.47 3.48 3.05
C PHE A 41 8.49 3.32 1.54
N HIS A 42 7.65 4.06 0.80
CA HIS A 42 7.65 4.03 -0.66
C HIS A 42 9.02 4.39 -1.25
N LYS A 43 9.70 5.44 -0.74
CA LYS A 43 11.06 5.79 -1.16
C LYS A 43 12.04 4.62 -0.93
N ASN A 44 11.97 3.97 0.23
CA ASN A 44 12.82 2.81 0.54
C ASN A 44 12.55 1.63 -0.41
N ILE A 45 11.30 1.36 -0.77
CA ILE A 45 10.95 0.32 -1.76
C ILE A 45 11.55 0.65 -3.13
N ARG A 46 11.50 1.92 -3.57
CA ARG A 46 12.14 2.35 -4.82
C ARG A 46 13.65 2.15 -4.83
N LEU A 47 14.30 2.35 -3.69
CA LEU A 47 15.74 2.10 -3.54
C LEU A 47 16.07 0.60 -3.51
N ARG A 48 15.18 -0.25 -2.98
CA ARG A 48 15.34 -1.71 -2.94
C ARG A 48 15.15 -2.36 -4.31
N PHE A 49 14.27 -1.81 -5.14
CA PHE A 49 13.93 -2.35 -6.46
C PHE A 49 14.07 -1.28 -7.56
N PRO A 50 15.29 -0.75 -7.80
CA PRO A 50 15.50 0.32 -8.77
C PRO A 50 15.28 -0.11 -10.22
N ASP A 51 15.19 -1.42 -10.47
CA ASP A 51 14.95 -2.06 -11.76
C ASP A 51 13.47 -2.36 -12.03
N ALA A 52 12.57 -2.07 -11.09
CA ALA A 52 11.14 -2.25 -11.29
C ALA A 52 10.61 -1.28 -12.36
N THR A 53 9.76 -1.79 -13.26
CA THR A 53 9.17 -0.99 -14.35
C THR A 53 8.19 0.07 -13.82
N HIS A 54 7.43 -0.27 -12.77
CA HIS A 54 6.45 0.59 -12.13
C HIS A 54 6.50 0.40 -10.62
N HIS A 55 6.33 1.48 -9.85
CA HIS A 55 6.12 1.43 -8.41
C HIS A 55 4.76 2.01 -8.07
N VAL A 56 3.81 1.15 -7.73
CA VAL A 56 2.42 1.54 -7.47
C VAL A 56 2.18 1.67 -5.96
N PRO A 57 2.37 2.83 -5.32
CA PRO A 57 2.08 3.01 -3.91
C PRO A 57 0.58 3.09 -3.68
N ALA A 58 0.13 2.49 -2.58
CA ALA A 58 -1.17 2.74 -1.98
C ALA A 58 -1.01 2.78 -0.44
N PHE A 59 -1.67 3.72 0.22
CA PHE A 59 -1.72 3.76 1.69
C PHE A 59 -3.02 4.35 2.21
N VAL A 60 -3.38 3.92 3.42
CA VAL A 60 -4.48 4.44 4.24
C VAL A 60 -3.87 4.79 5.60
N ILE A 61 -4.05 6.03 6.05
CA ILE A 61 -3.51 6.52 7.33
C ILE A 61 -4.63 7.17 8.13
N GLY A 62 -4.71 6.83 9.41
CA GLY A 62 -5.71 7.37 10.34
C GLY A 62 -6.93 6.46 10.48
N HIS A 63 -7.91 6.91 11.26
CA HIS A 63 -9.09 6.12 11.63
C HIS A 63 -10.35 6.99 11.74
N GLY A 64 -11.52 6.36 11.68
CA GLY A 64 -12.82 7.01 11.84
C GLY A 64 -13.05 8.12 10.80
N ARG A 65 -13.25 9.36 11.26
CA ARG A 65 -13.52 10.52 10.39
C ARG A 65 -12.24 11.14 9.80
N SER A 66 -11.07 10.70 10.26
CA SER A 66 -9.76 11.27 9.92
C SER A 66 -8.93 10.24 9.15
N VAL A 67 -9.42 9.81 7.99
CA VAL A 67 -8.73 8.86 7.11
C VAL A 67 -8.12 9.60 5.92
N ILE A 68 -6.83 9.41 5.70
CA ILE A 68 -6.07 9.92 4.56
C ILE A 68 -5.73 8.73 3.67
N THR A 69 -6.23 8.73 2.45
CA THR A 69 -5.92 7.71 1.45
C THR A 69 -5.10 8.28 0.31
N HIS A 70 -4.17 7.49 -0.21
CA HIS A 70 -3.40 7.85 -1.39
C HIS A 70 -3.13 6.62 -2.24
N CYS A 71 -3.16 6.80 -3.56
CA CYS A 71 -2.70 5.81 -4.52
C CYS A 71 -2.11 6.49 -5.76
N SER A 72 -1.18 5.82 -6.43
CA SER A 72 -0.61 6.27 -7.72
C SER A 72 -0.41 5.06 -8.64
N ASP A 73 -0.72 5.22 -9.93
CA ASP A 73 -0.49 4.21 -10.96
C ASP A 73 0.95 4.22 -11.52
N ASP A 74 1.78 5.22 -11.19
CA ASP A 74 3.21 5.32 -11.55
C ASP A 74 3.56 4.89 -12.99
N GLY A 75 2.84 5.46 -13.96
CA GLY A 75 3.06 5.23 -15.38
C GLY A 75 2.28 4.07 -15.99
N GLU A 76 1.55 3.29 -15.19
CA GLU A 76 0.50 2.40 -15.72
C GLU A 76 -0.69 3.19 -16.28
N PRO A 77 -1.49 2.60 -17.19
CA PRO A 77 -2.72 3.22 -17.66
C PRO A 77 -3.57 3.68 -16.48
N SER A 78 -4.07 4.92 -16.55
CA SER A 78 -4.75 5.56 -15.43
C SER A 78 -5.88 4.67 -14.87
N GLY A 79 -5.80 4.37 -13.57
CA GLY A 79 -6.79 3.58 -12.84
C GLY A 79 -6.60 2.05 -12.86
N THR A 80 -5.52 1.51 -13.43
CA THR A 80 -5.34 0.04 -13.51
C THR A 80 -4.64 -0.59 -12.32
N ALA A 81 -3.84 0.17 -11.54
CA ALA A 81 -2.99 -0.43 -10.52
C ALA A 81 -3.20 0.19 -9.12
N GLY A 82 -3.12 1.51 -9.01
CA GLY A 82 -3.24 2.25 -7.75
C GLY A 82 -4.63 2.14 -7.14
N ARG A 83 -5.68 2.30 -7.94
CA ARG A 83 -7.08 2.20 -7.44
C ARG A 83 -7.43 0.78 -6.98
N PRO A 84 -7.12 -0.30 -7.74
CA PRO A 84 -7.30 -1.66 -7.24
C PRO A 84 -6.50 -1.96 -5.97
N ALA A 85 -5.23 -1.53 -5.89
CA ALA A 85 -4.41 -1.73 -4.70
C ALA A 85 -5.02 -1.05 -3.46
N LEU A 86 -5.50 0.18 -3.60
CA LEU A 86 -6.19 0.90 -2.52
C LEU A 86 -7.51 0.21 -2.12
N ALA A 87 -8.28 -0.28 -3.09
CA ALA A 87 -9.53 -0.99 -2.82
C ALA A 87 -9.29 -2.29 -2.04
N VAL A 88 -8.23 -3.04 -2.35
CA VAL A 88 -7.84 -4.22 -1.59
C VAL A 88 -7.44 -3.84 -0.16
N LEU A 89 -6.66 -2.77 0.01
CA LEU A 89 -6.23 -2.31 1.33
C LEU A 89 -7.45 -1.91 2.19
N GLN A 90 -8.38 -1.12 1.65
CA GLN A 90 -9.61 -0.72 2.34
C GLN A 90 -10.57 -1.90 2.60
N GLY A 91 -10.63 -2.87 1.68
CA GLY A 91 -11.48 -4.04 1.80
C GLY A 91 -10.93 -5.13 2.73
N SER A 92 -9.65 -5.05 3.11
CA SER A 92 -8.97 -6.05 3.94
C SER A 92 -9.37 -6.01 5.42
N GLY A 93 -10.03 -4.94 5.87
CA GLY A 93 -10.36 -4.72 7.28
C GLY A 93 -9.17 -4.23 8.13
N LEU A 94 -8.12 -3.73 7.47
CA LEU A 94 -7.00 -2.99 8.05
C LEU A 94 -7.27 -1.48 8.10
#